data_AF-A0A950ETW8-F1
#
_entry.id   AF-A0A950ETW8-F1
#
_cell.length_a   1.000
_cell.length_b   1.000
_cell.length_c   1.000
_cell.angle_alpha   90.00
_cell.angle_beta   90.00
_cell.angle_gamma   90.00
#
_symmetry.space_group_name_H-M   'P 1'
#
loop_
_entity.id
_entity.type
_entity.pdbx_description
1 polymer ?
#
loop_
_entity_poly.entity_id
_entity_poly.type
_entity_poly.pdbx_seq_one_letter_code
_entity_poly.pdbx_strand_id
1 'polypeptide(L)'
;MFACISLAPALGAVAPSSVRIAFVPMDDRPATEQFPQATAAICGAQLVVPPHELLGHFTEAGDTGALGRWLADLDTTSLSALVVSADMLAYGGLVASRTAATPLEDARERVQELARFHDAHPALPIYVFGTIMRLTPTETPKSEAYLEPLAAYARAAGAVLPGADQIAELARVRAQIPDAAFWDYIGARARDVETDESLITLAEQGSLRWLAITQDDAGYPDGLQIDDQRRLGAAIEQLGVRDRVLMSAGADEMGMIAVTRAIEDATGWHPRVRVVYSGPRAPSITDPLKDVPVGRTIENLARALAAQGDADKPDFSLYVLAPSTPPDNRGAFFRLLTTQLAADAPIAVADLTFIDDDLSEERLAFETLRARGVATRPLAFASWNTTANSAGTALAA
;
A
#
# COMPACT_ATOMS: atom_id res chain seq x y z
N MET A 1 6.18 -31.32 -15.34
CA MET A 1 6.39 -31.68 -13.92
C MET A 1 7.47 -30.73 -13.40
N PHE A 2 7.09 -29.51 -13.02
CA PHE A 2 8.01 -28.49 -12.55
C PHE A 2 8.22 -28.71 -11.05
N ALA A 3 9.46 -29.04 -10.66
CA ALA A 3 9.86 -29.12 -9.26
C ALA A 3 10.39 -27.75 -8.85
N CYS A 4 9.66 -27.05 -7.98
CA CYS A 4 10.19 -25.90 -7.25
C CYS A 4 11.31 -26.40 -6.33
N ILE A 5 12.55 -25.98 -6.59
CA ILE A 5 13.67 -26.20 -5.68
C ILE A 5 13.62 -25.07 -4.66
N SER A 6 12.95 -25.32 -3.55
CA SER A 6 13.01 -24.49 -2.34
C SER A 6 14.35 -24.72 -1.65
N LEU A 7 15.27 -23.75 -1.74
CA LEU A 7 16.47 -23.71 -0.93
C LEU A 7 16.18 -22.90 0.34
N ALA A 8 15.82 -23.59 1.42
CA ALA A 8 15.85 -23.07 2.78
C ALA A 8 16.69 -24.01 3.66
N PRO A 9 17.66 -23.53 4.46
CA PRO A 9 18.28 -24.36 5.48
C PRO A 9 17.37 -24.50 6.70
N ALA A 10 17.43 -25.68 7.30
CA ALA A 10 16.55 -26.18 8.35
C ALA A 10 16.75 -25.50 9.72
N LEU A 11 15.64 -25.09 10.33
CA LEU A 11 15.17 -25.45 11.68
C LEU A 11 13.82 -24.74 11.94
N GLY A 12 12.71 -25.48 11.84
CA GLY A 12 11.38 -25.05 12.33
C GLY A 12 10.49 -24.21 11.41
N ALA A 13 10.95 -23.81 10.21
CA ALA A 13 10.12 -23.04 9.29
C ALA A 13 8.92 -23.85 8.76
N VAL A 14 7.72 -23.31 8.94
CA VAL A 14 6.48 -23.86 8.35
C VAL A 14 6.57 -23.71 6.83
N ALA A 15 6.28 -24.78 6.08
CA ALA A 15 6.28 -24.69 4.62
C ALA A 15 5.15 -23.74 4.16
N PRO A 16 5.40 -22.83 3.19
CA PRO A 16 4.38 -21.88 2.75
C PRO A 16 3.07 -22.53 2.28
N SER A 17 3.13 -23.76 1.76
CA SER A 17 1.97 -24.58 1.37
C SER A 17 0.99 -24.92 2.49
N SER A 18 1.36 -24.66 3.74
CA SER A 18 0.49 -24.80 4.92
C SER A 18 0.03 -23.47 5.50
N VAL A 19 0.45 -22.33 4.93
CA VAL A 19 0.01 -21.00 5.33
C VAL A 19 -1.33 -20.70 4.68
N ARG A 20 -2.35 -20.46 5.51
CA ARG A 20 -3.69 -20.09 5.05
C ARG A 20 -4.12 -18.81 5.76
N ILE A 21 -4.47 -17.79 5.00
CA ILE A 21 -4.74 -16.45 5.52
C ILE A 21 -6.16 -16.06 5.13
N ALA A 22 -6.97 -15.60 6.08
CA ALA A 22 -8.19 -14.90 5.71
C ALA A 22 -7.84 -13.48 5.29
N PHE A 23 -8.33 -13.05 4.13
CA PHE A 23 -7.97 -11.77 3.54
C PHE A 23 -9.22 -11.00 3.13
N VAL A 24 -9.39 -9.81 3.70
CA VAL A 24 -10.38 -8.83 3.26
C VAL A 24 -9.67 -7.79 2.39
N PRO A 25 -9.91 -7.76 1.07
CA PRO A 25 -9.29 -6.80 0.17
C PRO A 25 -9.85 -5.40 0.40
N MET A 26 -9.20 -4.40 -0.20
CA MET A 26 -9.62 -2.99 -0.09
C MET A 26 -10.86 -2.66 -0.90
N ASP A 27 -11.05 -3.32 -2.04
CA ASP A 27 -12.20 -3.24 -2.93
C ASP A 27 -12.08 -4.38 -3.96
N ASP A 28 -12.89 -4.37 -5.01
CA ASP A 28 -12.96 -5.39 -6.04
C ASP A 28 -11.97 -5.20 -7.21
N ARG A 29 -11.07 -4.21 -7.14
CA ARG A 29 -10.13 -3.94 -8.23
C ARG A 29 -9.09 -5.07 -8.31
N PRO A 30 -8.60 -5.41 -9.52
CA PRO A 30 -7.58 -6.44 -9.67
C PRO A 30 -6.33 -6.21 -8.81
N ALA A 31 -5.91 -4.95 -8.64
CA ALA A 31 -4.74 -4.58 -7.85
C ALA A 31 -4.88 -4.87 -6.35
N THR A 32 -6.11 -4.87 -5.83
CA THR A 32 -6.41 -4.93 -4.39
C THR A 32 -7.04 -6.26 -3.98
N GLU A 33 -7.69 -6.96 -4.91
CA GLU A 33 -8.29 -8.28 -4.70
C GLU A 33 -7.44 -9.39 -5.32
N GLN A 34 -7.14 -9.30 -6.62
CA GLN A 34 -6.55 -10.41 -7.38
C GLN A 34 -5.03 -10.50 -7.21
N PHE A 35 -4.34 -9.35 -7.17
CA PHE A 35 -2.88 -9.34 -7.04
C PHE A 35 -2.42 -9.91 -5.69
N PRO A 36 -3.02 -9.57 -4.52
CA PRO A 36 -2.68 -10.23 -3.26
C PRO A 36 -2.90 -11.76 -3.29
N GLN A 37 -3.95 -12.23 -3.97
CA GLN A 37 -4.18 -13.67 -4.16
C GLN A 37 -3.09 -14.31 -5.02
N ALA A 38 -2.68 -13.65 -6.11
CA ALA A 38 -1.60 -14.11 -6.97
C ALA A 38 -0.25 -14.12 -6.22
N THR A 39 0.04 -13.07 -5.46
CA THR A 39 1.24 -12.97 -4.60
C THR A 39 1.27 -14.11 -3.58
N ALA A 40 0.17 -14.35 -2.85
CA ALA A 40 0.08 -15.47 -1.92
C ALA A 40 0.35 -16.81 -2.61
N ALA A 41 -0.23 -17.03 -3.79
CA ALA A 41 -0.04 -18.25 -4.56
C ALA A 41 1.41 -18.44 -5.05
N ILE A 42 2.11 -17.36 -5.44
CA ILE A 42 3.55 -17.38 -5.77
C ILE A 42 4.36 -17.81 -4.56
N CYS A 43 4.04 -17.28 -3.38
CA CYS A 43 4.67 -17.68 -2.13
C CYS A 43 4.27 -19.10 -1.68
N GLY A 44 3.24 -19.71 -2.29
CA GLY A 44 2.71 -21.03 -1.93
C GLY A 44 1.63 -21.01 -0.84
N ALA A 45 1.20 -19.83 -0.37
CA ALA A 45 0.12 -19.67 0.61
C ALA A 45 -1.27 -19.67 -0.06
N GLN A 46 -2.32 -19.82 0.76
CA GLN A 46 -3.71 -19.78 0.31
C GLN A 46 -4.47 -18.64 0.99
N LEU A 47 -5.25 -17.88 0.22
CA LEU A 47 -6.15 -16.88 0.76
C LEU A 47 -7.59 -17.41 0.84
N VAL A 48 -8.26 -17.07 1.94
CA VAL A 48 -9.70 -17.20 2.13
C VAL A 48 -10.28 -15.80 2.06
N VAL A 49 -10.99 -15.50 0.97
CA VAL A 49 -11.55 -14.16 0.71
C VAL A 49 -13.07 -14.16 0.88
N PRO A 50 -13.69 -13.02 1.24
CA PRO A 50 -15.15 -12.91 1.24
C PRO A 50 -15.72 -13.09 -0.18
N PRO A 51 -17.02 -13.41 -0.31
CA PRO A 51 -17.69 -13.42 -1.61
C PRO A 51 -17.53 -12.05 -2.30
N HIS A 52 -17.27 -12.08 -3.61
CA HIS A 52 -16.95 -10.89 -4.40
C HIS A 52 -18.07 -9.85 -4.35
N GLU A 53 -19.33 -10.28 -4.28
CA GLU A 53 -20.51 -9.41 -4.16
C GLU A 53 -20.58 -8.60 -2.85
N LEU A 54 -19.75 -8.91 -1.84
CA LEU A 54 -19.66 -8.12 -0.61
C LEU A 54 -18.71 -6.94 -0.75
N LEU A 55 -17.84 -6.94 -1.77
CA LEU A 55 -16.80 -5.94 -1.96
C LEU A 55 -17.37 -4.67 -2.60
N GLY A 56 -16.74 -3.52 -2.29
CA GLY A 56 -17.07 -2.26 -2.97
C GLY A 56 -16.67 -2.29 -4.44
N HIS A 57 -17.55 -1.76 -5.29
CA HIS A 57 -17.33 -1.63 -6.73
C HIS A 57 -17.37 -0.15 -7.14
N PHE A 58 -16.19 0.43 -7.41
CA PHE A 58 -16.06 1.84 -7.77
C PHE A 58 -16.79 2.79 -6.81
N THR A 59 -17.95 3.34 -7.16
CA THR A 59 -18.74 4.25 -6.31
C THR A 59 -19.83 3.56 -5.50
N GLU A 60 -20.04 2.25 -5.71
CA GLU A 60 -20.93 1.42 -4.93
C GLU A 60 -20.15 0.85 -3.74
N ALA A 61 -20.50 1.28 -2.52
CA ALA A 61 -19.91 0.74 -1.31
C ALA A 61 -20.32 -0.71 -1.10
N GLY A 62 -19.39 -1.55 -0.63
CA GLY A 62 -19.68 -2.93 -0.31
C GLY A 62 -20.51 -3.11 0.96
N ASP A 63 -21.05 -4.31 1.15
CA ASP A 63 -21.93 -4.64 2.27
C ASP A 63 -21.10 -4.92 3.55
N THR A 64 -20.78 -3.84 4.27
CA THR A 64 -20.05 -3.89 5.56
C THR A 64 -20.73 -4.77 6.61
N GLY A 65 -22.07 -4.85 6.59
CA GLY A 65 -22.82 -5.69 7.52
C GLY A 65 -22.68 -7.18 7.21
N ALA A 66 -22.74 -7.54 5.93
CA ALA A 66 -22.48 -8.91 5.47
C ALA A 66 -21.02 -9.31 5.65
N LEU A 67 -20.09 -8.38 5.42
CA LEU A 67 -18.67 -8.60 5.68
C LEU A 67 -18.40 -8.85 7.17
N GLY A 68 -19.03 -8.09 8.08
CA GLY A 68 -18.94 -8.33 9.52
C GLY A 68 -19.46 -9.72 9.92
N ARG A 69 -20.58 -10.17 9.33
CA ARG A 69 -21.08 -11.55 9.52
C ARG A 69 -20.11 -12.60 8.97
N TRP A 70 -19.54 -12.36 7.80
CA TRP A 70 -18.54 -13.25 7.22
C TRP A 70 -17.30 -13.40 8.11
N LEU A 71 -16.83 -12.31 8.74
CA LEU A 71 -15.74 -12.35 9.72
C LEU A 71 -16.13 -13.14 10.99
N ALA A 72 -17.35 -12.95 11.49
CA ALA A 72 -17.84 -13.65 12.68
C ALA A 72 -18.03 -15.16 12.45
N ASP A 73 -18.42 -15.56 11.24
CA ASP A 73 -18.66 -16.96 10.85
C ASP A 73 -17.40 -17.66 10.29
N LEU A 74 -16.25 -16.97 10.27
CA LEU A 74 -15.01 -17.47 9.69
C LEU A 74 -14.46 -18.69 10.45
N ASP A 75 -14.21 -19.80 9.75
CA ASP A 75 -13.51 -20.95 10.34
C ASP A 75 -12.02 -20.64 10.52
N THR A 76 -11.62 -20.39 11.77
CA THR A 76 -10.27 -20.00 12.15
C THR A 76 -9.33 -21.18 12.42
N THR A 77 -9.83 -22.42 12.42
CA THR A 77 -9.08 -23.61 12.89
C THR A 77 -7.76 -23.84 12.14
N SER A 78 -7.72 -23.54 10.85
CA SER A 78 -6.54 -23.74 10.01
C SER A 78 -5.85 -22.44 9.58
N LEU A 79 -6.26 -21.30 10.12
CA LEU A 79 -5.74 -20.01 9.68
C LEU A 79 -4.43 -19.69 10.42
N SER A 80 -3.48 -19.15 9.66
CA SER A 80 -2.21 -18.63 10.16
C SER A 80 -2.30 -17.16 10.52
N ALA A 81 -3.17 -16.40 9.86
CA ALA A 81 -3.40 -14.98 10.12
C ALA A 81 -4.75 -14.51 9.55
N LEU A 82 -5.19 -13.34 10.03
CA LEU A 82 -6.22 -12.52 9.41
C LEU A 82 -5.57 -11.24 8.88
N VAL A 83 -5.82 -10.89 7.61
CA VAL A 83 -5.36 -9.65 6.97
C VAL A 83 -6.59 -8.86 6.53
N VAL A 84 -6.73 -7.59 6.94
CA VAL A 84 -7.95 -6.80 6.71
C VAL A 84 -7.64 -5.40 6.20
N SER A 85 -8.30 -5.00 5.11
CA SER A 85 -8.43 -3.58 4.77
C SER A 85 -9.42 -2.90 5.73
N ALA A 86 -8.92 -1.92 6.48
CA ALA A 86 -9.76 -1.07 7.33
C ALA A 86 -10.78 -0.27 6.51
N ASP A 87 -10.41 0.20 5.32
CA ASP A 87 -11.31 0.94 4.43
C ASP A 87 -12.52 0.10 4.00
N MET A 88 -12.26 -1.16 3.66
CA MET A 88 -13.32 -2.12 3.31
C MET A 88 -14.21 -2.43 4.51
N LEU A 89 -13.62 -2.69 5.68
CA LEU A 89 -14.37 -3.01 6.90
C LEU A 89 -15.21 -1.83 7.39
N ALA A 90 -14.62 -0.64 7.44
CA ALA A 90 -15.25 0.55 8.01
C ALA A 90 -16.27 1.17 7.05
N TYR A 91 -15.97 1.22 5.75
CA TYR A 91 -16.70 2.05 4.80
C TYR A 91 -17.26 1.30 3.59
N GLY A 92 -16.82 0.07 3.34
CA GLY A 92 -17.17 -0.68 2.14
C GLY A 92 -16.28 -0.37 0.93
N GLY A 93 -15.07 0.17 1.16
CA GLY A 93 -14.00 0.24 0.17
C GLY A 93 -13.32 1.61 0.05
N LEU A 94 -12.26 1.70 -0.76
CA LEU A 94 -11.42 2.90 -0.87
C LEU A 94 -12.16 4.16 -1.35
N VAL A 95 -13.05 4.05 -2.35
CA VAL A 95 -13.81 5.22 -2.80
C VAL A 95 -14.86 5.62 -1.76
N ALA A 96 -15.46 4.63 -1.07
CA ALA A 96 -16.40 4.90 0.00
C ALA A 96 -15.73 5.59 1.20
N SER A 97 -14.46 5.28 1.48
CA SER A 97 -13.65 5.95 2.51
C SER A 97 -13.49 7.45 2.23
N ARG A 98 -13.52 7.86 0.96
CA ARG A 98 -13.35 9.26 0.54
C ARG A 98 -14.64 10.09 0.61
N THR A 99 -15.71 9.56 1.21
CA THR A 99 -17.03 10.21 1.25
C THR A 99 -17.55 10.33 2.69
N ALA A 100 -18.43 11.31 2.94
CA ALA A 100 -19.08 11.49 4.24
C ALA A 100 -20.29 10.55 4.46
N ALA A 101 -20.47 9.52 3.62
CA ALA A 101 -21.65 8.66 3.66
C ALA A 101 -21.73 7.78 4.91
N THR A 102 -20.59 7.38 5.47
CA THR A 102 -20.52 6.58 6.70
C THR A 102 -20.29 7.47 7.91
N PRO A 103 -21.20 7.51 8.90
CA PRO A 103 -20.98 8.19 10.17
C PRO A 103 -19.76 7.66 10.92
N LEU A 104 -19.12 8.52 11.71
CA LEU A 104 -17.96 8.13 12.53
C LEU A 104 -18.28 7.00 13.52
N GLU A 105 -19.46 7.04 14.14
CA GLU A 105 -19.86 6.01 15.12
C GLU A 105 -19.91 4.62 14.47
N ASP A 106 -20.52 4.52 13.28
CA ASP A 106 -20.57 3.28 12.49
C ASP A 106 -19.16 2.81 12.09
N ALA A 107 -18.31 3.71 11.61
CA ALA A 107 -16.94 3.38 11.23
C ALA A 107 -16.15 2.82 12.42
N ARG A 108 -16.25 3.48 13.58
CA ARG A 108 -15.59 3.06 14.83
C ARG A 108 -16.12 1.73 15.33
N GLU A 109 -17.44 1.53 15.30
CA GLU A 109 -18.05 0.27 15.70
C GLU A 109 -17.55 -0.90 14.82
N ARG A 110 -17.46 -0.68 13.50
CA ARG A 110 -16.98 -1.68 12.54
C ARG A 110 -15.52 -2.04 12.75
N VAL A 111 -14.62 -1.08 12.94
CA VAL A 111 -13.21 -1.40 13.23
C VAL A 111 -13.03 -2.05 14.61
N GLN A 112 -13.92 -1.77 15.58
CA GLN A 112 -13.92 -2.43 16.88
C GLN A 112 -14.25 -3.93 16.80
N GLU A 113 -14.86 -4.40 15.70
CA GLU A 113 -15.03 -5.84 15.46
C GLU A 113 -13.69 -6.59 15.42
N LEU A 114 -12.59 -5.93 15.04
CA LEU A 114 -11.25 -6.52 15.07
C LEU A 114 -10.81 -6.88 16.50
N ALA A 115 -11.15 -6.04 17.47
CA ALA A 115 -10.89 -6.32 18.88
C ALA A 115 -11.73 -7.51 19.37
N ARG A 116 -13.03 -7.56 19.01
CA ARG A 116 -13.91 -8.68 19.36
C ARG A 116 -13.45 -9.99 18.73
N PHE A 117 -12.99 -9.93 17.49
CA PHE A 117 -12.40 -11.07 16.79
C PHE A 117 -11.10 -11.53 17.49
N HIS A 118 -10.24 -10.60 17.89
CA HIS A 118 -9.04 -10.92 18.68
C HIS A 118 -9.41 -11.59 20.01
N ASP A 119 -10.38 -11.06 20.76
CA ASP A 119 -10.81 -11.64 22.04
C ASP A 119 -11.34 -13.07 21.89
N ALA A 120 -12.03 -13.36 20.78
CA ALA A 120 -12.52 -14.70 20.45
C ALA A 120 -11.40 -15.63 19.95
N HIS A 121 -10.36 -15.10 19.31
CA HIS A 121 -9.27 -15.84 18.67
C HIS A 121 -7.88 -15.28 19.00
N PRO A 122 -7.47 -15.24 20.29
CA PRO A 122 -6.30 -14.47 20.73
C PRO A 122 -4.95 -14.99 20.20
N ALA A 123 -4.92 -16.22 19.69
CA ALA A 123 -3.73 -16.81 19.08
C ALA A 123 -3.57 -16.49 17.59
N LEU A 124 -4.61 -15.99 16.92
CA LEU A 124 -4.60 -15.69 15.49
C LEU A 124 -4.14 -14.23 15.28
N PRO A 125 -2.96 -13.98 14.69
CA PRO A 125 -2.48 -12.61 14.49
C PRO A 125 -3.33 -11.86 13.45
N ILE A 126 -3.64 -10.60 13.74
CA ILE A 126 -4.42 -9.71 12.87
C ILE A 126 -3.51 -8.62 12.29
N TYR A 127 -3.45 -8.55 10.97
CA TYR A 127 -2.72 -7.55 10.20
C TYR A 127 -3.75 -6.63 9.55
N VAL A 128 -3.58 -5.32 9.72
CA VAL A 128 -4.52 -4.33 9.19
C VAL A 128 -3.78 -3.34 8.33
N PHE A 129 -4.44 -2.91 7.25
CA PHE A 129 -3.99 -1.76 6.49
C PHE A 129 -5.16 -0.82 6.21
N GLY A 130 -4.91 0.48 6.31
CA GLY A 130 -5.88 1.54 6.01
C GLY A 130 -5.21 2.68 5.27
N THR A 131 -6.01 3.54 4.65
CA THR A 131 -5.52 4.68 3.89
C THR A 131 -5.87 6.00 4.55
N ILE A 132 -4.91 6.92 4.61
CA ILE A 132 -5.19 8.35 4.81
C ILE A 132 -5.77 8.86 3.49
N MET A 133 -6.95 9.44 3.56
CA MET A 133 -7.66 10.00 2.41
C MET A 133 -6.75 10.86 1.50
N ARG A 134 -6.80 10.56 0.19
CA ARG A 134 -6.11 11.33 -0.86
C ARG A 134 -6.54 12.80 -0.90
N LEU A 135 -5.65 13.67 -1.40
CA LEU A 135 -5.94 15.10 -1.52
C LEU A 135 -7.00 15.39 -2.58
N THR A 136 -6.82 14.87 -3.79
CA THR A 136 -7.77 15.11 -4.90
C THR A 136 -9.00 14.24 -4.69
N PRO A 137 -10.23 14.79 -4.67
CA PRO A 137 -11.46 14.01 -4.55
C PRO A 137 -11.60 12.97 -5.67
N THR A 138 -12.47 11.98 -5.47
CA THR A 138 -12.80 11.03 -6.54
C THR A 138 -13.58 11.75 -7.65
N GLU A 139 -13.10 11.62 -8.88
CA GLU A 139 -13.76 12.19 -10.04
C GLU A 139 -15.04 11.41 -10.38
N THR A 140 -16.15 12.13 -10.44
CA THR A 140 -17.47 11.64 -10.80
C THR A 140 -18.19 12.75 -11.58
N PRO A 141 -19.27 12.44 -12.32
CA PRO A 141 -20.09 13.48 -12.96
C PRO A 141 -20.63 14.53 -11.98
N LYS A 142 -20.74 14.20 -10.68
CA LYS A 142 -21.17 15.15 -9.65
C LYS A 142 -20.05 16.08 -9.19
N SER A 143 -18.80 15.60 -9.15
CA SER A 143 -17.64 16.35 -8.66
C SER A 143 -16.90 17.13 -9.74
N GLU A 144 -17.09 16.82 -11.01
CA GLU A 144 -16.40 17.45 -12.15
C GLU A 144 -16.36 18.98 -12.07
N ALA A 145 -17.49 19.63 -11.72
CA ALA A 145 -17.62 21.08 -11.67
C ALA A 145 -16.80 21.77 -10.56
N TYR A 146 -16.38 21.03 -9.51
CA TYR A 146 -15.65 21.57 -8.36
C TYR A 146 -14.40 20.76 -7.99
N LEU A 147 -14.00 19.79 -8.83
CA LEU A 147 -12.87 18.89 -8.57
C LEU A 147 -11.56 19.67 -8.41
N GLU A 148 -11.20 20.48 -9.40
CA GLU A 148 -9.95 21.25 -9.37
C GLU A 148 -9.96 22.36 -8.30
N PRO A 149 -11.06 23.14 -8.11
CA PRO A 149 -11.15 24.04 -6.96
C PRO A 149 -10.95 23.33 -5.62
N LEU A 150 -11.58 22.16 -5.41
CA LEU A 150 -11.43 21.45 -4.14
C LEU A 150 -10.01 20.90 -3.96
N ALA A 151 -9.40 20.35 -5.02
CA ALA A 151 -8.00 19.92 -4.99
C ALA A 151 -7.04 21.09 -4.72
N ALA A 152 -7.24 22.24 -5.38
CA ALA A 152 -6.45 23.45 -5.16
C ALA A 152 -6.58 23.97 -3.72
N TYR A 153 -7.80 23.95 -3.16
CA TYR A 153 -8.02 24.30 -1.75
C TYR A 153 -7.24 23.34 -0.84
N ALA A 154 -7.36 22.03 -1.06
CA ALA A 154 -6.74 21.02 -0.22
C ALA A 154 -5.20 21.10 -0.23
N ARG A 155 -4.59 21.38 -1.39
CA ARG A 155 -3.15 21.65 -1.53
C ARG A 155 -2.73 22.92 -0.77
N ALA A 156 -3.51 23.99 -0.88
CA ALA A 156 -3.18 25.27 -0.29
C ALA A 156 -3.43 25.34 1.23
N ALA A 157 -4.35 24.52 1.76
CA ALA A 157 -4.80 24.64 3.15
C ALA A 157 -3.87 23.98 4.18
N GLY A 158 -2.81 23.28 3.76
CA GLY A 158 -1.87 22.60 4.65
C GLY A 158 -0.81 23.47 5.32
N ALA A 159 -0.74 24.77 5.01
CA ALA A 159 0.28 25.64 5.59
C ALA A 159 -0.04 25.99 7.05
N VAL A 160 0.89 25.68 7.95
CA VAL A 160 0.76 25.95 9.41
C VAL A 160 0.60 27.44 9.71
N LEU A 161 1.23 28.31 8.91
CA LEU A 161 1.14 29.77 9.01
C LEU A 161 0.98 30.38 7.61
N PRO A 162 -0.25 30.49 7.08
CA PRO A 162 -0.46 30.98 5.73
C PRO A 162 -0.22 32.50 5.66
N GLY A 163 0.46 32.95 4.61
CA GLY A 163 0.63 34.38 4.30
C GLY A 163 -0.65 35.03 3.79
N ALA A 164 -0.69 36.37 3.70
CA ALA A 164 -1.87 37.10 3.24
C ALA A 164 -2.35 36.67 1.84
N ASP A 165 -1.42 36.43 0.91
CA ASP A 165 -1.74 35.98 -0.45
C ASP A 165 -2.36 34.57 -0.46
N GLN A 166 -1.87 33.68 0.41
CA GLN A 166 -2.41 32.32 0.54
C GLN A 166 -3.80 32.34 1.18
N ILE A 167 -4.03 33.20 2.18
CA ILE A 167 -5.37 33.40 2.77
C ILE A 167 -6.34 33.91 1.70
N ALA A 168 -5.92 34.88 0.87
CA ALA A 168 -6.73 35.39 -0.22
C ALA A 168 -7.03 34.31 -1.27
N GLU A 169 -6.04 33.48 -1.62
CA GLU A 169 -6.21 32.37 -2.54
C GLU A 169 -7.16 31.30 -1.99
N LEU A 170 -7.01 30.91 -0.72
CA LEU A 170 -7.91 29.98 -0.05
C LEU A 170 -9.36 30.49 -0.09
N ALA A 171 -9.59 31.77 0.19
CA ALA A 171 -10.92 32.37 0.11
C ALA A 171 -11.46 32.37 -1.33
N ARG A 172 -10.62 32.71 -2.32
CA ARG A 172 -10.98 32.72 -3.75
C ARG A 172 -11.36 31.32 -4.25
N VAL A 173 -10.58 30.30 -3.91
CA VAL A 173 -10.82 28.92 -4.32
C VAL A 173 -12.02 28.35 -3.57
N ARG A 174 -12.16 28.63 -2.26
CA ARG A 174 -13.31 28.18 -1.47
C ARG A 174 -14.65 28.67 -2.02
N ALA A 175 -14.71 29.88 -2.56
CA ALA A 175 -15.91 30.45 -3.16
C ALA A 175 -16.38 29.72 -4.44
N GLN A 176 -15.53 28.89 -5.06
CA GLN A 176 -15.85 28.09 -6.24
C GLN A 176 -16.35 26.68 -5.90
N ILE A 177 -16.36 26.31 -4.61
CA ILE A 177 -16.75 24.99 -4.14
C ILE A 177 -18.14 25.08 -3.50
N PRO A 178 -19.12 24.26 -3.91
CA PRO A 178 -20.40 24.18 -3.22
C PRO A 178 -20.22 23.83 -1.73
N ASP A 179 -20.96 24.49 -0.85
CA ASP A 179 -20.79 24.30 0.61
C ASP A 179 -20.98 22.85 1.06
N ALA A 180 -21.97 22.16 0.51
CA ALA A 180 -22.18 20.75 0.80
C ALA A 180 -20.96 19.90 0.42
N ALA A 181 -20.44 20.06 -0.81
CA ALA A 181 -19.27 19.32 -1.27
C ALA A 181 -18.00 19.61 -0.44
N PHE A 182 -17.82 20.87 -0.02
CA PHE A 182 -16.73 21.25 0.85
C PHE A 182 -16.82 20.55 2.22
N TRP A 183 -17.98 20.63 2.87
CA TRP A 183 -18.15 20.05 4.20
C TRP A 183 -18.19 18.53 4.18
N ASP A 184 -18.70 17.92 3.10
CA ASP A 184 -18.62 16.47 2.90
C ASP A 184 -17.15 16.03 2.81
N TYR A 185 -16.32 16.74 2.05
CA TYR A 185 -14.89 16.44 1.91
C TYR A 185 -14.14 16.61 3.24
N ILE A 186 -14.31 17.75 3.93
CA ILE A 186 -13.67 18.01 5.22
C ILE A 186 -14.15 17.01 6.28
N GLY A 187 -15.45 16.69 6.30
CA GLY A 187 -16.04 15.74 7.23
C GLY A 187 -15.55 14.31 7.00
N ALA A 188 -15.49 13.85 5.75
CA ALA A 188 -14.95 12.54 5.40
C ALA A 188 -13.52 12.38 5.91
N ARG A 189 -12.68 13.38 5.65
CA ARG A 189 -11.26 13.40 6.04
C ARG A 189 -11.09 13.42 7.56
N ALA A 190 -11.87 14.23 8.29
CA ALA A 190 -11.83 14.26 9.75
C ALA A 190 -12.25 12.91 10.36
N ARG A 191 -13.34 12.32 9.85
CA ARG A 191 -13.84 11.00 10.25
C ARG A 191 -12.82 9.89 9.96
N ASP A 192 -12.11 9.98 8.84
CA ASP A 192 -11.06 9.05 8.44
C ASP A 192 -9.93 9.01 9.47
N VAL A 193 -9.36 10.18 9.80
CA VAL A 193 -8.30 10.28 10.81
C VAL A 193 -8.73 9.78 12.19
N GLU A 194 -9.97 10.07 12.61
CA GLU A 194 -10.50 9.55 13.88
C GLU A 194 -10.70 8.02 13.89
N THR A 195 -11.00 7.44 12.72
CA THR A 195 -11.09 5.99 12.55
C THR A 195 -9.69 5.35 12.61
N ASP A 196 -8.70 5.96 11.96
CA ASP A 196 -7.30 5.54 12.02
C ASP A 196 -6.71 5.62 13.43
N GLU A 197 -7.04 6.66 14.20
CA GLU A 197 -6.66 6.75 15.62
C GLU A 197 -7.26 5.61 16.46
N SER A 198 -8.47 5.17 16.12
CA SER A 198 -9.09 4.00 16.75
C SER A 198 -8.30 2.73 16.44
N LEU A 199 -7.82 2.55 15.20
CA LEU A 199 -6.94 1.43 14.83
C LEU A 199 -5.59 1.46 15.56
N ILE A 200 -4.97 2.63 15.70
CA ILE A 200 -3.73 2.80 16.47
C ILE A 200 -3.97 2.39 17.93
N THR A 201 -5.12 2.77 18.50
CA THR A 201 -5.53 2.37 19.85
C THR A 201 -5.68 0.86 19.97
N LEU A 202 -6.28 0.18 18.98
CA LEU A 202 -6.36 -1.29 18.95
C LEU A 202 -4.98 -1.96 18.86
N ALA A 203 -4.03 -1.36 18.13
CA ALA A 203 -2.65 -1.84 18.08
C ALA A 203 -1.93 -1.70 19.43
N GLU A 204 -2.16 -0.60 20.16
CA GLU A 204 -1.64 -0.38 21.52
C GLU A 204 -2.19 -1.42 22.50
N GLN A 205 -3.49 -1.71 22.42
CA GLN A 205 -4.17 -2.72 23.24
C GLN A 205 -3.73 -4.15 22.93
N GLY A 206 -2.95 -4.36 21.86
CA GLY A 206 -2.44 -5.67 21.46
C GLY A 206 -3.42 -6.50 20.63
N SER A 207 -4.58 -5.94 20.25
CA SER A 207 -5.54 -6.62 19.38
C SER A 207 -4.99 -6.82 17.96
N LEU A 208 -4.13 -5.91 17.51
CA LEU A 208 -3.50 -5.98 16.18
C LEU A 208 -2.03 -6.41 16.31
N ARG A 209 -1.64 -7.40 15.51
CA ARG A 209 -0.24 -7.81 15.36
C ARG A 209 0.57 -6.77 14.61
N TRP A 210 -0.02 -6.16 13.60
CA TRP A 210 0.61 -5.15 12.75
C TRP A 210 -0.44 -4.26 12.09
N LEU A 211 -0.11 -2.98 11.93
CA LEU A 211 -0.96 -1.99 11.30
C LEU A 211 -0.12 -1.14 10.34
N ALA A 212 -0.57 -1.00 9.09
CA ALA A 212 -0.12 0.05 8.19
C ALA A 212 -1.22 1.10 8.00
N ILE A 213 -0.86 2.37 8.17
CA ILE A 213 -1.69 3.50 7.76
C ILE A 213 -0.93 4.23 6.67
N THR A 214 -1.47 4.24 5.45
CA THR A 214 -0.73 4.73 4.29
C THR A 214 -1.37 5.91 3.60
N GLN A 215 -0.56 6.89 3.20
CA GLN A 215 -1.01 8.01 2.41
C GLN A 215 -1.39 7.57 0.99
N ASP A 216 -2.68 7.66 0.67
CA ASP A 216 -3.20 7.62 -0.70
C ASP A 216 -2.77 8.89 -1.46
N ASP A 217 -3.04 9.00 -2.77
CA ASP A 217 -2.50 10.03 -3.65
C ASP A 217 -2.60 11.46 -3.08
N ALA A 218 -1.45 11.98 -2.63
CA ALA A 218 -1.32 13.35 -2.19
C ALA A 218 -0.75 14.21 -3.32
N GLY A 219 0.33 13.75 -3.95
CA GLY A 219 1.01 14.41 -5.07
C GLY A 219 1.67 15.76 -4.78
N TYR A 220 1.55 16.27 -3.55
CA TYR A 220 2.13 17.54 -3.12
C TYR A 220 2.77 17.38 -1.74
N PRO A 221 3.93 18.02 -1.50
CA PRO A 221 4.61 17.97 -0.19
C PRO A 221 3.86 18.79 0.88
N ASP A 222 2.93 19.65 0.44
CA ASP A 222 2.10 20.50 1.29
C ASP A 222 0.63 20.18 1.02
N GLY A 223 -0.22 20.31 2.05
CA GLY A 223 -1.66 20.15 1.94
C GLY A 223 -2.30 19.64 3.22
N LEU A 224 -3.61 19.47 3.18
CA LEU A 224 -4.42 19.04 4.32
C LEU A 224 -3.97 17.69 4.91
N GLN A 225 -3.48 16.77 4.08
CA GLN A 225 -2.96 15.47 4.51
C GLN A 225 -1.79 15.57 5.48
N ILE A 226 -1.02 16.66 5.45
CA ILE A 226 0.11 16.85 6.37
C ILE A 226 -0.36 16.97 7.83
N ASP A 227 -1.52 17.57 8.05
CA ASP A 227 -2.11 17.64 9.39
C ASP A 227 -2.62 16.28 9.85
N ASP A 228 -3.17 15.47 8.93
CA ASP A 228 -3.60 14.09 9.21
C ASP A 228 -2.40 13.22 9.59
N GLN A 229 -1.35 13.23 8.76
CA GLN A 229 -0.10 12.52 9.02
C GLN A 229 0.57 12.97 10.33
N ARG A 230 0.54 14.27 10.64
CA ARG A 230 1.10 14.78 11.91
C ARG A 230 0.29 14.28 13.10
N ARG A 231 -1.04 14.29 13.01
CA ARG A 231 -1.94 13.82 14.07
C ARG A 231 -1.74 12.33 14.33
N LEU A 232 -1.77 11.51 13.28
CA LEU A 232 -1.56 10.07 13.37
C LEU A 232 -0.13 9.72 13.82
N GLY A 233 0.87 10.41 13.27
CA GLY A 233 2.26 10.26 13.71
C GLY A 233 2.47 10.60 15.19
N ALA A 234 1.81 11.64 15.69
CA ALA A 234 1.84 11.99 17.11
C ALA A 234 1.16 10.92 17.97
N ALA A 235 0.03 10.37 17.54
CA ALA A 235 -0.66 9.28 18.25
C ALA A 235 0.21 8.02 18.33
N ILE A 236 0.86 7.62 17.24
CA ILE A 236 1.80 6.48 17.18
C ILE A 236 2.95 6.66 18.19
N GLU A 237 3.50 7.87 18.29
CA GLU A 237 4.56 8.20 19.22
C GLU A 237 4.10 8.17 20.68
N GLN A 238 2.98 8.82 20.97
CA GLN A 238 2.43 8.94 22.32
C GLN A 238 2.05 7.57 22.90
N LEU A 239 1.51 6.69 22.06
CA LEU A 239 1.12 5.33 22.45
C LEU A 239 2.30 4.34 22.39
N GLY A 240 3.46 4.74 21.85
CA GLY A 240 4.67 3.92 21.85
C GLY A 240 4.61 2.68 20.95
N VAL A 241 3.82 2.72 19.88
CA VAL A 241 3.51 1.55 19.02
C VAL A 241 4.28 1.50 17.70
N ARG A 242 5.42 2.21 17.61
CA ARG A 242 6.27 2.27 16.41
C ARG A 242 6.85 0.91 15.96
N ASP A 243 6.87 -0.08 16.86
CA ASP A 243 7.32 -1.44 16.59
C ASP A 243 6.33 -2.24 15.73
N ARG A 244 5.04 -1.86 15.75
CA ARG A 244 3.96 -2.58 15.05
C ARG A 244 3.11 -1.71 14.14
N VAL A 245 3.13 -0.39 14.31
CA VAL A 245 2.41 0.56 13.44
C VAL A 245 3.40 1.23 12.47
N LEU A 246 3.15 1.04 11.18
CA LEU A 246 3.86 1.70 10.10
C LEU A 246 2.99 2.83 9.53
N MET A 247 3.60 4.01 9.35
CA MET A 247 3.04 5.07 8.52
C MET A 247 3.93 5.26 7.30
N SER A 248 3.36 5.19 6.10
CA SER A 248 4.09 5.32 4.82
C SER A 248 3.20 5.91 3.72
N ALA A 249 3.70 6.01 2.49
CA ALA A 249 2.87 6.30 1.33
C ALA A 249 2.53 5.00 0.59
N GLY A 250 1.35 4.93 -0.02
CA GLY A 250 0.86 3.72 -0.64
C GLY A 250 -0.64 3.53 -0.52
N ALA A 251 -1.21 2.67 -1.35
CA ALA A 251 -2.60 2.22 -1.20
C ALA A 251 -2.75 0.82 -1.80
N ASP A 252 -2.88 0.75 -3.12
CA ASP A 252 -3.29 -0.47 -3.82
C ASP A 252 -2.36 -1.67 -3.57
N GLU A 253 -1.06 -1.46 -3.38
CA GLU A 253 -0.10 -2.52 -3.10
C GLU A 253 -0.16 -3.05 -1.66
N MET A 254 -0.79 -2.32 -0.74
CA MET A 254 -0.66 -2.63 0.68
C MET A 254 -1.32 -3.96 1.06
N GLY A 255 -2.33 -4.40 0.28
CA GLY A 255 -2.87 -5.76 0.40
C GLY A 255 -1.84 -6.83 0.10
N MET A 256 -1.02 -6.67 -0.96
CA MET A 256 0.08 -7.60 -1.27
C MET A 256 1.12 -7.58 -0.16
N ILE A 257 1.51 -6.39 0.30
CA ILE A 257 2.50 -6.21 1.37
C ILE A 257 2.04 -6.85 2.68
N ALA A 258 0.81 -6.60 3.11
CA ALA A 258 0.26 -7.14 4.36
C ALA A 258 0.12 -8.67 4.31
N VAL A 259 -0.30 -9.22 3.16
CA VAL A 259 -0.35 -10.67 2.94
C VAL A 259 1.05 -11.28 2.98
N THR A 260 2.02 -10.74 2.25
CA THR A 260 3.41 -11.25 2.27
C THR A 260 4.00 -11.14 3.67
N ARG A 261 3.77 -10.02 4.38
CA ARG A 261 4.19 -9.84 5.76
C ARG A 261 3.64 -10.90 6.71
N ALA A 262 2.38 -11.27 6.57
CA ALA A 262 1.77 -12.36 7.33
C ALA A 262 2.37 -13.73 6.99
N ILE A 263 2.73 -13.98 5.73
CA ILE A 263 3.42 -15.21 5.29
C ILE A 263 4.83 -15.29 5.89
N GLU A 264 5.59 -14.19 5.87
CA GLU A 264 6.92 -14.11 6.47
C GLU A 264 6.88 -14.40 7.96
N ASP A 265 5.95 -13.78 8.70
CA ASP A 265 5.77 -14.03 10.12
C ASP A 265 5.36 -15.48 10.41
N ALA A 266 4.47 -16.07 9.61
CA ALA A 266 4.01 -17.45 9.78
C ALA A 266 5.11 -18.49 9.47
N THR A 267 6.01 -18.17 8.53
CA THR A 267 7.10 -19.07 8.11
C THR A 267 8.39 -18.83 8.88
N GLY A 268 8.54 -17.67 9.51
CA GLY A 268 9.78 -17.22 10.15
C GLY A 268 10.88 -16.83 9.16
N TRP A 269 10.52 -16.59 7.89
CA TRP A 269 11.47 -16.20 6.85
C TRP A 269 11.35 -14.69 6.55
N HIS A 270 12.43 -13.96 6.80
CA HIS A 270 12.53 -12.52 6.53
C HIS A 270 13.72 -12.26 5.60
N PRO A 271 13.49 -11.98 4.31
CA PRO A 271 14.56 -11.94 3.30
C PRO A 271 15.48 -10.73 3.49
N ARG A 272 16.77 -10.93 3.16
CA ARG A 272 17.74 -9.83 2.99
C ARG A 272 17.65 -9.28 1.58
N VAL A 273 17.41 -7.98 1.45
CA VAL A 273 17.18 -7.33 0.16
C VAL A 273 18.23 -6.27 -0.09
N ARG A 274 18.88 -6.35 -1.27
CA ARG A 274 19.73 -5.29 -1.80
C ARG A 274 18.94 -4.48 -2.81
N VAL A 275 19.01 -3.16 -2.75
CA VAL A 275 18.39 -2.28 -3.75
C VAL A 275 19.46 -1.75 -4.71
N VAL A 276 19.24 -1.93 -6.01
CA VAL A 276 20.13 -1.48 -7.07
C VAL A 276 19.40 -0.48 -7.96
N TYR A 277 19.79 0.79 -7.88
CA TYR A 277 19.19 1.85 -8.66
C TYR A 277 19.86 2.04 -10.03
N SER A 278 19.09 2.46 -11.03
CA SER A 278 19.59 2.78 -12.37
C SER A 278 20.52 4.00 -12.43
N GLY A 279 20.60 4.78 -11.35
CA GLY A 279 21.57 5.87 -11.21
C GLY A 279 21.50 6.56 -9.85
N PRO A 280 22.47 7.43 -9.52
CA PRO A 280 22.59 8.04 -8.19
C PRO A 280 21.46 9.00 -7.83
N ARG A 281 20.74 9.55 -8.83
CA ARG A 281 19.59 10.44 -8.59
C ARG A 281 18.27 9.70 -8.36
N ALA A 282 18.20 8.42 -8.72
CA ALA A 282 16.97 7.64 -8.68
C ALA A 282 16.29 7.64 -7.30
N PRO A 283 17.00 7.49 -6.16
CA PRO A 283 16.34 7.49 -4.85
C PRO A 283 15.72 8.84 -4.47
N SER A 284 16.16 9.94 -5.09
CA SER A 284 15.70 11.30 -4.81
C SER A 284 14.60 11.78 -5.75
N ILE A 285 14.18 10.98 -6.72
CA ILE A 285 13.05 11.29 -7.59
C ILE A 285 11.77 11.20 -6.77
N THR A 286 10.84 12.10 -7.03
CA THR A 286 9.50 12.09 -6.44
C THR A 286 8.50 11.74 -7.53
N ASP A 287 7.64 10.77 -7.23
CA ASP A 287 6.48 10.41 -8.03
C ASP A 287 5.43 11.54 -7.94
N PRO A 288 4.86 12.03 -9.05
CA PRO A 288 3.86 13.11 -9.04
C PRO A 288 2.61 12.84 -8.19
N LEU A 289 2.31 11.58 -7.87
CA LEU A 289 1.17 11.19 -7.03
C LEU A 289 1.56 10.98 -5.56
N LYS A 290 2.85 10.94 -5.23
CA LYS A 290 3.34 10.67 -3.87
C LYS A 290 4.05 11.87 -3.27
N ASP A 291 3.99 11.97 -1.95
CA ASP A 291 4.61 13.03 -1.14
C ASP A 291 6.01 12.66 -0.62
N VAL A 292 6.51 11.46 -0.96
CA VAL A 292 7.81 10.94 -0.51
C VAL A 292 8.68 10.49 -1.69
N PRO A 293 10.03 10.68 -1.62
CA PRO A 293 10.94 10.23 -2.67
C PRO A 293 11.00 8.70 -2.81
N VAL A 294 11.36 8.23 -4.01
CA VAL A 294 11.48 6.81 -4.38
C VAL A 294 12.25 5.99 -3.35
N GLY A 295 13.41 6.47 -2.91
CA GLY A 295 14.25 5.74 -1.96
C GLY A 295 13.56 5.54 -0.61
N ARG A 296 12.86 6.57 -0.13
CA ARG A 296 12.10 6.50 1.13
C ARG A 296 10.89 5.59 1.02
N THR A 297 10.22 5.59 -0.13
CA THR A 297 9.12 4.65 -0.43
C THR A 297 9.61 3.21 -0.35
N ILE A 298 10.72 2.88 -1.02
CA ILE A 298 11.28 1.51 -1.03
C ILE A 298 11.78 1.11 0.36
N GLU A 299 12.42 2.01 1.11
CA GLU A 299 12.81 1.75 2.51
C GLU A 299 11.60 1.43 3.39
N ASN A 300 10.49 2.18 3.24
CA ASN A 300 9.27 1.94 4.00
C ASN A 300 8.59 0.61 3.60
N LEU A 301 8.56 0.26 2.31
CA LEU A 301 8.05 -1.03 1.84
C LEU A 301 8.89 -2.20 2.36
N ALA A 302 10.22 -2.08 2.32
CA ALA A 302 11.11 -3.09 2.90
C ALA A 302 10.88 -3.26 4.42
N ARG A 303 10.66 -2.16 5.14
CA ARG A 303 10.29 -2.20 6.58
C ARG A 303 8.92 -2.83 6.80
N ALA A 304 7.95 -2.55 5.93
CA ALA A 304 6.63 -3.17 5.97
C ALA A 304 6.73 -4.70 5.87
N LEU A 305 7.67 -5.18 5.05
CA LEU A 305 7.99 -6.59 4.84
C LEU A 305 9.02 -7.18 5.83
N ALA A 306 9.34 -6.51 6.95
CA ALA A 306 10.45 -6.91 7.83
C ALA A 306 11.75 -7.37 7.10
N ALA A 307 11.95 -6.89 5.88
CA ALA A 307 13.05 -7.28 5.05
C ALA A 307 14.30 -6.69 5.67
N GLN A 308 15.34 -7.49 5.74
CA GLN A 308 16.64 -7.02 6.21
C GLN A 308 17.23 -6.17 5.08
N GLY A 309 17.44 -4.88 5.32
CA GLY A 309 17.87 -3.90 4.31
C GLY A 309 19.24 -4.19 3.68
N ASP A 310 19.77 -3.24 2.91
CA ASP A 310 20.92 -3.41 2.00
C ASP A 310 22.06 -4.24 2.61
N ALA A 311 22.06 -5.52 2.25
CA ALA A 311 22.93 -6.53 2.83
C ALA A 311 24.08 -6.83 1.87
N ASP A 312 25.27 -7.10 2.41
CA ASP A 312 26.42 -7.57 1.62
C ASP A 312 26.13 -8.91 0.92
N LYS A 313 25.28 -9.74 1.53
CA LYS A 313 24.81 -11.04 1.03
C LYS A 313 23.28 -11.06 1.01
N PRO A 314 22.64 -10.48 -0.03
CA PRO A 314 21.20 -10.47 -0.14
C PRO A 314 20.66 -11.85 -0.54
N ASP A 315 19.45 -12.17 -0.09
CA ASP A 315 18.68 -13.32 -0.58
C ASP A 315 18.08 -13.02 -1.96
N PHE A 316 17.73 -11.76 -2.24
CA PHE A 316 17.46 -11.26 -3.59
C PHE A 316 17.76 -9.76 -3.73
N SER A 317 17.88 -9.28 -4.97
CA SER A 317 18.08 -7.85 -5.25
C SER A 317 16.89 -7.23 -5.96
N LEU A 318 16.44 -6.07 -5.51
CA LEU A 318 15.47 -5.23 -6.21
C LEU A 318 16.21 -4.27 -7.15
N TYR A 319 16.04 -4.43 -8.46
CA TYR A 319 16.57 -3.52 -9.46
C TYR A 319 15.51 -2.47 -9.81
N VAL A 320 15.84 -1.20 -9.61
CA VAL A 320 14.92 -0.08 -9.77
C VAL A 320 15.35 0.77 -10.96
N LEU A 321 14.56 0.72 -12.03
CA LEU A 321 14.75 1.59 -13.19
C LEU A 321 13.98 2.88 -12.96
N ALA A 322 14.69 3.97 -12.69
CA ALA A 322 14.09 5.29 -12.52
C ALA A 322 13.78 5.98 -13.86
N PRO A 323 12.77 6.86 -13.89
CA PRO A 323 12.50 7.74 -15.02
C PRO A 323 13.71 8.63 -15.33
N SER A 324 13.81 9.10 -16.58
CA SER A 324 14.85 10.04 -17.02
C SER A 324 16.29 9.63 -16.66
N THR A 325 16.57 8.33 -16.55
CA THR A 325 17.92 7.80 -16.31
C THR A 325 18.83 8.13 -17.50
N PRO A 326 19.99 8.80 -17.32
CA PRO A 326 20.90 9.14 -18.41
C PRO A 326 21.36 7.91 -19.22
N PRO A 327 21.60 8.02 -20.54
CA PRO A 327 21.90 6.87 -21.40
C PRO A 327 23.07 6.00 -20.92
N ASP A 328 24.17 6.60 -20.44
CA ASP A 328 25.33 5.84 -19.95
C ASP A 328 25.01 5.02 -18.69
N ASN A 329 24.31 5.63 -17.74
CA ASN A 329 23.85 4.97 -16.52
C ASN A 329 22.85 3.86 -16.85
N ARG A 330 21.91 4.13 -17.76
CA ARG A 330 20.90 3.17 -18.22
C ARG A 330 21.56 1.97 -18.90
N GLY A 331 22.54 2.20 -19.77
CA GLY A 331 23.32 1.15 -20.42
C GLY A 331 24.12 0.31 -19.43
N ALA A 332 24.73 0.95 -18.42
CA ALA A 332 25.43 0.25 -17.35
C ALA A 332 24.49 -0.61 -16.49
N PHE A 333 23.33 -0.06 -16.12
CA PHE A 333 22.28 -0.75 -15.38
C PHE A 333 21.79 -2.00 -16.12
N PHE A 334 21.40 -1.89 -17.39
CA PHE A 334 20.94 -3.05 -18.16
C PHE A 334 22.04 -4.09 -18.39
N ARG A 335 23.31 -3.68 -18.58
CA ARG A 335 24.42 -4.64 -18.64
C ARG A 335 24.55 -5.42 -17.35
N LEU A 336 24.51 -4.75 -16.20
CA LEU A 336 24.58 -5.40 -14.89
C LEU A 336 23.38 -6.35 -14.69
N LEU A 337 22.16 -5.83 -14.84
CA LEU A 337 20.90 -6.58 -14.68
C LEU A 337 20.90 -7.86 -15.53
N THR A 338 21.16 -7.73 -16.83
CA THR A 338 21.10 -8.87 -17.76
C THR A 338 22.22 -9.89 -17.52
N THR A 339 23.40 -9.43 -17.07
CA THR A 339 24.50 -10.33 -16.69
C THR A 339 24.15 -11.14 -15.45
N GLN A 340 23.57 -10.50 -14.44
CA GLN A 340 23.18 -11.18 -13.20
C GLN A 340 22.01 -12.13 -13.43
N LEU A 341 20.99 -11.74 -14.21
CA LEU A 341 19.90 -12.63 -14.60
C LEU A 341 20.39 -13.85 -15.41
N ALA A 342 21.34 -13.66 -16.32
CA ALA A 342 21.93 -14.77 -17.09
C ALA A 342 22.71 -15.76 -16.20
N ALA A 343 23.17 -15.30 -15.03
CA ALA A 343 23.81 -16.11 -13.99
C ALA A 343 22.80 -16.65 -12.95
N ASP A 344 21.49 -16.54 -13.21
CA ASP A 344 20.40 -16.99 -12.34
C ASP A 344 20.40 -16.35 -10.95
N ALA A 345 20.88 -15.09 -10.86
CA ALA A 345 20.78 -14.32 -9.64
C ALA A 345 19.30 -14.00 -9.32
N PRO A 346 18.87 -14.15 -8.05
CA PRO A 346 17.50 -13.82 -7.63
C PRO A 346 17.27 -12.31 -7.68
N ILE A 347 16.53 -11.85 -8.69
CA ILE A 347 16.32 -10.43 -8.97
C ILE A 347 14.84 -10.15 -9.18
N ALA A 348 14.32 -9.17 -8.45
CA ALA A 348 13.06 -8.51 -8.75
C ALA A 348 13.33 -7.19 -9.47
N VAL A 349 12.42 -6.76 -10.34
CA VAL A 349 12.55 -5.52 -11.12
C VAL A 349 11.35 -4.62 -10.89
N ALA A 350 11.61 -3.40 -10.43
CA ALA A 350 10.65 -2.30 -10.42
C ALA A 350 11.03 -1.30 -11.51
N ASP A 351 10.21 -1.20 -12.55
CA ASP A 351 10.38 -0.23 -13.62
C ASP A 351 9.47 0.96 -13.37
N LEU A 352 10.07 2.12 -13.14
CA LEU A 352 9.39 3.38 -12.81
C LEU A 352 9.37 4.34 -14.00
N THR A 353 9.72 3.89 -15.21
CA THR A 353 9.75 4.74 -16.39
C THR A 353 8.38 5.28 -16.80
N PHE A 354 7.29 4.63 -16.39
CA PHE A 354 5.91 5.14 -16.57
C PHE A 354 5.69 6.50 -15.90
N ILE A 355 6.48 6.89 -14.90
CA ILE A 355 6.35 8.19 -14.21
C ILE A 355 6.55 9.36 -15.18
N ASP A 356 7.36 9.17 -16.23
CA ASP A 356 7.58 10.21 -17.26
C ASP A 356 6.47 10.25 -18.34
N ASP A 357 5.46 9.37 -18.27
CA ASP A 357 4.38 9.21 -19.27
C ASP A 357 4.87 9.04 -20.73
N ASP A 358 6.08 8.49 -20.92
CA ASP A 358 6.64 8.17 -22.23
C ASP A 358 6.55 6.66 -22.49
N LEU A 359 5.56 6.26 -23.29
CA LEU A 359 5.32 4.86 -23.70
C LEU A 359 6.54 4.17 -24.31
N SER A 360 7.46 4.92 -24.93
CA SER A 360 8.69 4.36 -25.50
C SER A 360 9.70 3.99 -24.43
N GLU A 361 9.73 4.74 -23.33
CA GLU A 361 10.54 4.46 -22.15
C GLU A 361 9.94 3.30 -21.33
N GLU A 362 8.62 3.24 -21.17
CA GLU A 362 7.92 2.15 -20.46
C GLU A 362 8.21 0.75 -21.00
N ARG A 363 8.34 0.63 -22.33
CA ARG A 363 8.61 -0.66 -22.98
C ARG A 363 10.09 -1.03 -22.94
N LEU A 364 10.96 -0.08 -22.64
CA LEU A 364 12.40 -0.23 -22.84
C LEU A 364 12.98 -1.34 -21.97
N ALA A 365 12.56 -1.45 -20.71
CA ALA A 365 13.07 -2.49 -19.82
C ALA A 365 12.69 -3.89 -20.32
N PHE A 366 11.40 -4.11 -20.58
CA PHE A 366 10.91 -5.40 -21.06
C PHE A 366 11.55 -5.79 -22.40
N GLU A 367 11.58 -4.86 -23.37
CA GLU A 367 12.19 -5.12 -24.68
C GLU A 367 13.69 -5.41 -24.58
N THR A 368 14.40 -4.74 -23.68
CA THR A 368 15.82 -5.01 -23.42
C THR A 368 16.02 -6.41 -22.83
N LEU A 369 15.22 -6.80 -21.84
CA LEU A 369 15.30 -8.15 -21.26
C LEU A 369 14.95 -9.23 -22.30
N ARG A 370 13.95 -8.97 -23.15
CA ARG A 370 13.53 -9.86 -24.23
C ARG A 370 14.62 -10.02 -25.28
N ALA A 371 15.21 -8.92 -25.76
CA ALA A 371 16.29 -8.93 -26.74
C ALA A 371 17.55 -9.64 -26.23
N ARG A 372 17.76 -9.64 -24.90
CA ARG A 372 18.87 -10.32 -24.23
C ARG A 372 18.56 -11.76 -23.81
N GLY A 373 17.36 -12.27 -24.08
CA GLY A 373 16.96 -13.65 -23.78
C GLY A 373 16.77 -13.95 -22.29
N VAL A 374 16.52 -12.92 -21.46
CA VAL A 374 16.39 -13.05 -20.00
C VAL A 374 15.05 -12.56 -19.45
N ALA A 375 14.06 -12.28 -20.30
CA ALA A 375 12.76 -11.73 -19.89
C ALA A 375 11.97 -12.59 -18.89
N THR A 376 12.17 -13.91 -18.86
CA THR A 376 11.46 -14.84 -17.95
C THR A 376 12.29 -15.22 -16.72
N ARG A 377 13.45 -14.60 -16.52
CA ARG A 377 14.37 -14.92 -15.42
C ARG A 377 14.18 -14.12 -14.12
N PRO A 378 13.66 -12.87 -14.12
CA PRO A 378 13.36 -12.19 -12.86
C PRO A 378 12.38 -12.99 -12.00
N LEU A 379 12.54 -12.90 -10.68
CA LEU A 379 11.56 -13.40 -9.71
C LEU A 379 10.23 -12.67 -9.86
N ALA A 380 10.30 -11.34 -10.02
CA ALA A 380 9.17 -10.47 -10.24
C ALA A 380 9.55 -9.31 -11.17
N PHE A 381 8.56 -8.79 -11.91
CA PHE A 381 8.67 -7.58 -12.71
C PHE A 381 7.39 -6.77 -12.57
N ALA A 382 7.49 -5.50 -12.20
CA ALA A 382 6.35 -4.60 -12.08
C ALA A 382 6.66 -3.22 -12.67
N SER A 383 5.71 -2.68 -13.42
CA SER A 383 5.77 -1.37 -14.07
C SER A 383 4.34 -0.82 -14.20
N TRP A 384 3.84 -0.18 -13.14
CA TRP A 384 2.48 0.36 -13.11
C TRP A 384 2.26 1.45 -12.04
N ASN A 385 1.44 2.44 -12.43
CA ASN A 385 0.75 3.47 -11.66
C ASN A 385 1.61 4.38 -10.77
N THR A 386 2.28 3.84 -9.75
CA THR A 386 3.11 4.63 -8.82
C THR A 386 4.35 3.87 -8.38
N THR A 387 5.31 4.58 -7.80
CA THR A 387 6.51 3.96 -7.22
C THR A 387 6.15 2.93 -6.17
N ALA A 388 5.19 3.24 -5.30
CA ALA A 388 4.75 2.34 -4.24
C ALA A 388 4.11 1.08 -4.84
N ASN A 389 3.26 1.25 -5.86
CA ASN A 389 2.64 0.14 -6.57
C ASN A 389 3.68 -0.79 -7.22
N SER A 390 4.60 -0.23 -8.01
CA SER A 390 5.59 -1.03 -8.74
C SER A 390 6.62 -1.68 -7.82
N ALA A 391 7.23 -0.92 -6.91
CA ALA A 391 8.19 -1.48 -5.98
C ALA A 391 7.53 -2.44 -4.97
N GLY A 392 6.32 -2.13 -4.50
CA GLY A 392 5.58 -2.97 -3.56
C GLY A 392 5.18 -4.31 -4.20
N THR A 393 4.69 -4.28 -5.44
CA THR A 393 4.40 -5.51 -6.20
C THR A 393 5.66 -6.36 -6.38
N ALA A 394 6.76 -5.75 -6.80
CA ALA A 394 8.01 -6.46 -7.06
C ALA A 394 8.70 -6.98 -5.79
N LEU A 395 8.49 -6.34 -4.63
CA LEU A 395 9.02 -6.78 -3.35
C LEU A 395 8.16 -7.86 -2.69
N ALA A 396 6.84 -7.80 -2.89
CA ALA A 396 5.89 -8.72 -2.25
C ALA A 396 5.85 -10.11 -2.92
N ALA A 397 6.10 -10.16 -4.24
CA ALA A 397 6.14 -11.38 -5.05
C ALA A 397 7.53 -12.02 -5.03
#